data_AF-A0A661ZY22-F1
#
_entry.id   AF-A0A661ZY22-F1
#
_cell.length_a   1.000
_cell.length_b   1.000
_cell.length_c   1.000
_cell.angle_alpha   90.00
_cell.angle_beta   90.00
_cell.angle_gamma   90.00
#
_symmetry.space_group_name_H-M   'P 1'
#
loop_
_entity.id
_entity.type
_entity.pdbx_description
1 polymer ?
#
loop_
_entity_poly.entity_id
_entity_poly.type
_entity_poly.pdbx_seq_one_letter_code
_entity_poly.pdbx_strand_id
1 'polypeptide(L)'
;TQVRDEDAIHDGEVHLADVRSKDDTNTPGEIMIVGKKGTELKAKIEEHREFMLSMIEDKEKYTNTVESVESILSTHVPESFYHGKKKGVTPTWESTYFEHLPLASVITLLSKMQGDVRNVEAEMINFLLGQVDAGDFKVNVIEPVVIAKSNYVFKGVPYHAEVFLAAYDSTNIPEVKLENGTLLETHGGKGIYEISYNSIGIKKWGGVISIEKDGQVTSKTFTAEFEVAESNATVSATAMNVFYRGIANPVEISVGGVAERDVIAQISSGNIRRVSAGTYQVRPGVGKNTATVSVYANIDGSRKLMSRENFRVYDLPTPDAVVDGIPGSSGALTVGKMSQLQNVKAEAKDFVFEVDYKVQSFEIAFQGSGGIWDSMPSSSDRFTSQQKTLFRQLRTGQRVMIEKIKATGPDGVLRNLNNITITVR
;
A
#
# COMPACT_ATOMS: atom_id res chain seq x y z
N THR A 1 22.74 88.77 -22.75
CA THR A 1 22.42 87.52 -23.47
C THR A 1 20.99 87.16 -23.13
N GLN A 2 20.06 87.23 -24.09
CA GLN A 2 18.67 86.85 -23.87
C GLN A 2 18.62 85.33 -23.72
N VAL A 3 18.46 84.86 -22.48
CA VAL A 3 18.06 83.47 -22.20
C VAL A 3 16.68 83.30 -22.80
N ARG A 4 16.52 82.31 -23.69
CA ARG A 4 15.24 82.00 -24.33
C ARG A 4 14.39 81.21 -23.34
N ASP A 5 13.07 81.34 -23.40
CA ASP A 5 12.18 80.60 -22.48
C ASP A 5 12.33 79.07 -22.63
N GLU A 6 12.84 78.61 -23.78
CA GLU A 6 13.23 77.22 -24.06
C GLU A 6 14.36 76.71 -23.15
N ASP A 7 15.23 77.60 -22.65
CA ASP A 7 16.36 77.25 -21.79
C ASP A 7 15.90 76.89 -20.36
N ALA A 8 14.63 77.12 -20.01
CA ALA A 8 14.06 76.75 -18.71
C ALA A 8 13.55 75.30 -18.64
N ILE A 9 13.49 74.59 -19.78
CA ILE A 9 13.04 73.20 -19.86
C ILE A 9 14.25 72.28 -19.98
N HIS A 10 14.48 71.43 -18.99
CA HIS A 10 15.55 70.43 -19.02
C HIS A 10 14.91 69.04 -18.87
N ASP A 11 15.23 68.12 -19.78
CA ASP A 11 14.73 66.73 -19.77
C ASP A 11 13.19 66.59 -19.62
N GLY A 12 12.43 67.57 -20.12
CA GLY A 12 10.97 67.60 -20.04
C GLY A 12 10.40 68.13 -18.72
N GLU A 13 11.25 68.60 -17.81
CA GLU A 13 10.86 69.27 -16.56
C GLU A 13 11.19 70.77 -16.61
N VAL A 14 10.33 71.59 -16.00
CA VAL A 14 10.51 73.04 -15.96
C VAL A 14 11.30 73.42 -14.72
N HIS A 15 12.52 73.94 -14.92
CA HIS A 15 13.35 74.43 -13.83
C HIS A 15 12.91 75.83 -13.43
N LEU A 16 12.18 75.91 -12.31
CA LEU A 16 11.69 77.19 -11.78
C LEU A 16 12.80 78.21 -11.52
N ALA A 17 14.07 77.81 -11.37
CA ALA A 17 15.19 78.74 -11.21
C ALA A 17 15.32 79.68 -12.42
N ASP A 18 15.11 79.14 -13.62
CA ASP A 18 15.40 79.77 -14.92
C ASP A 18 14.19 80.50 -15.51
N VAL A 19 13.00 80.29 -14.95
CA VAL A 19 11.76 80.99 -15.33
C VAL A 19 11.84 82.47 -14.94
N ARG A 20 11.61 83.37 -15.89
CA ARG A 20 11.53 84.82 -15.63
C ARG A 20 10.09 85.22 -15.25
N SER A 21 9.93 86.31 -14.51
CA SER A 21 8.61 86.86 -14.13
C SER A 21 7.70 85.84 -13.43
N LYS A 22 8.25 85.12 -12.45
CA LYS A 22 7.59 84.04 -11.69
C LYS A 22 6.30 84.48 -10.99
N ASP A 23 6.22 85.76 -10.69
CA ASP A 23 5.11 86.47 -10.05
C ASP A 23 4.03 86.94 -11.04
N ASP A 24 4.20 86.74 -12.36
CA ASP A 24 3.19 87.12 -13.34
C ASP A 24 1.91 86.28 -13.18
N THR A 25 0.80 86.98 -12.95
CA THR A 25 -0.53 86.39 -12.80
C THR A 25 -1.37 86.43 -14.08
N ASN A 26 -0.88 87.07 -15.14
CA ASN A 26 -1.64 87.28 -16.38
C ASN A 26 -1.40 86.16 -17.39
N THR A 27 -0.14 85.80 -17.65
CA THR A 27 0.21 84.79 -18.67
C THR A 27 -0.46 83.43 -18.44
N PRO A 28 -0.51 82.87 -17.21
CA PRO A 28 -1.21 81.60 -16.99
C PRO A 28 -2.71 81.67 -17.30
N GLY A 29 -3.37 82.77 -16.90
CA GLY A 29 -4.78 83.00 -17.18
C GLY A 29 -5.05 83.18 -18.68
N GLU A 30 -4.18 83.89 -19.39
CA GLU A 30 -4.29 84.07 -20.84
C GLU A 30 -4.18 82.74 -21.59
N ILE A 31 -3.23 81.87 -21.23
CA ILE A 31 -3.05 80.58 -21.92
C ILE A 31 -4.14 79.58 -21.51
N MET A 32 -4.37 79.41 -20.21
CA MET A 32 -5.19 78.32 -19.69
C MET A 32 -6.69 78.64 -19.77
N ILE A 33 -7.08 79.89 -19.57
CA ILE A 33 -8.50 80.32 -19.60
C ILE A 33 -8.86 80.87 -20.98
N VAL A 34 -8.19 81.94 -21.44
CA VAL A 34 -8.54 82.62 -22.70
C VAL A 34 -8.19 81.74 -23.91
N GLY A 35 -7.00 81.14 -23.91
CA GLY A 35 -6.53 80.17 -24.90
C GLY A 35 -7.17 78.78 -24.77
N LYS A 36 -8.03 78.55 -23.77
CA LYS A 36 -8.75 77.30 -23.50
C LYS A 36 -7.87 76.07 -23.29
N LYS A 37 -6.58 76.24 -23.01
CA LYS A 37 -5.67 75.11 -22.75
C LYS A 37 -5.97 74.36 -21.46
N GLY A 38 -6.57 75.02 -20.47
CA GLY A 38 -7.07 74.37 -19.26
C GLY A 38 -8.19 73.37 -19.55
N THR A 39 -9.12 73.72 -20.45
CA THR A 39 -10.22 72.83 -20.84
C THR A 39 -9.73 71.65 -21.66
N GLU A 40 -8.75 71.87 -22.56
CA GLU A 40 -8.09 70.78 -23.29
C GLU A 40 -7.37 69.82 -22.34
N LEU A 41 -6.64 70.36 -21.35
CA LEU A 41 -5.94 69.57 -20.34
C LEU A 41 -6.93 68.77 -19.50
N LYS A 42 -8.01 69.39 -19.03
CA LYS A 42 -9.07 68.71 -18.26
C LYS A 42 -9.65 67.53 -19.03
N ALA A 43 -10.01 67.74 -20.30
CA ALA A 43 -10.56 66.68 -21.14
C ALA A 43 -9.58 65.51 -21.30
N LYS A 44 -8.27 65.80 -21.49
CA LYS A 44 -7.23 64.78 -21.58
C LYS A 44 -7.05 63.99 -20.28
N ILE A 45 -7.16 64.65 -19.11
CA ILE A 45 -7.11 63.96 -17.81
C ILE A 45 -8.31 63.04 -17.65
N GLU A 46 -9.51 63.50 -18.04
CA GLU A 46 -10.73 62.69 -17.99
C GLU A 46 -10.67 61.48 -18.93
N GLU A 47 -10.21 61.68 -20.17
CA GLU A 47 -9.98 60.61 -21.14
C GLU A 47 -8.98 59.57 -20.63
N HIS A 48 -7.86 60.01 -20.05
CA HIS A 48 -6.85 59.11 -19.50
C HIS A 48 -7.38 58.32 -18.29
N ARG A 49 -8.15 58.98 -17.40
CA ARG A 49 -8.81 58.31 -16.28
C ARG A 49 -9.79 57.25 -16.76
N GLU A 50 -10.62 57.55 -17.75
CA GLU A 50 -11.56 56.60 -18.34
C GLU A 50 -10.85 55.41 -19.00
N PHE A 51 -9.74 55.68 -19.71
CA PHE A 51 -8.90 54.63 -20.29
C PHE A 51 -8.34 53.69 -19.24
N MET A 52 -7.77 54.20 -18.14
CA MET A 52 -7.24 53.37 -17.05
C MET A 52 -8.35 52.55 -16.39
N LEU A 53 -9.52 53.14 -16.14
CA LEU A 53 -10.68 52.44 -15.59
C LEU A 53 -11.26 51.39 -16.55
N SER A 54 -11.05 51.52 -17.86
CA SER A 54 -11.50 50.53 -18.84
C SER A 54 -10.66 49.24 -18.82
N MET A 55 -9.44 49.29 -18.28
CA MET A 55 -8.58 48.12 -18.12
C MET A 55 -8.94 47.26 -16.90
N ILE A 56 -9.83 47.74 -16.04
CA ILE A 56 -10.29 47.02 -14.84
C ILE A 56 -11.64 46.36 -15.16
N GLU A 57 -11.62 45.06 -15.43
CA GLU A 57 -12.83 44.29 -15.79
C GLU A 57 -13.83 44.17 -14.64
N ASP A 58 -13.34 43.86 -13.43
CA ASP A 58 -14.16 43.66 -12.22
C ASP A 58 -13.98 44.81 -11.22
N LYS A 59 -14.71 45.90 -11.44
CA LYS A 59 -14.63 47.11 -10.61
C LYS A 59 -15.14 46.90 -9.18
N GLU A 60 -16.03 45.94 -8.95
CA GLU A 60 -16.57 45.64 -7.62
C GLU A 60 -15.53 44.91 -6.75
N LYS A 61 -14.72 44.05 -7.36
CA LYS A 61 -13.65 43.35 -6.65
C LYS A 61 -12.44 44.25 -6.36
N TYR A 62 -12.15 45.19 -7.24
CA TYR A 62 -10.96 46.05 -7.16
C TYR A 62 -11.29 47.50 -6.79
N THR A 63 -12.25 47.68 -5.86
CA THR A 63 -12.73 49.00 -5.44
C THR A 63 -11.61 49.94 -5.02
N ASN A 64 -10.61 49.46 -4.26
CA ASN A 64 -9.51 50.30 -3.79
C ASN A 64 -8.67 50.90 -4.94
N THR A 65 -8.42 50.11 -6.00
CA THR A 65 -7.66 50.58 -7.17
C THR A 65 -8.50 51.54 -8.00
N VAL A 66 -9.80 51.25 -8.16
CA VAL A 66 -10.75 52.16 -8.83
C VAL A 66 -10.82 53.50 -8.09
N GLU A 67 -11.01 53.49 -6.77
CA GLU A 67 -11.07 54.69 -5.94
C GLU A 67 -9.76 55.49 -5.99
N SER A 68 -8.61 54.82 -6.03
CA SER A 68 -7.29 55.48 -6.11
C SER A 68 -7.13 56.22 -7.44
N VAL A 69 -7.48 55.58 -8.56
CA VAL A 69 -7.46 56.19 -9.90
C VAL A 69 -8.43 57.38 -9.98
N GLU A 70 -9.66 57.22 -9.47
CA GLU A 70 -10.69 58.26 -9.49
C GLU A 70 -10.34 59.46 -8.61
N SER A 71 -9.74 59.22 -7.43
CA SER A 71 -9.35 60.24 -6.48
C SER A 71 -8.14 61.05 -6.98
N ILE A 72 -7.10 60.37 -7.48
CA ILE A 72 -5.85 61.01 -7.91
C ILE A 72 -6.06 61.85 -9.18
N LEU A 73 -6.83 61.34 -10.16
CA LEU A 73 -7.14 62.04 -11.42
C LEU A 73 -8.50 62.74 -11.38
N SER A 74 -8.92 63.19 -10.19
CA SER A 74 -10.17 63.92 -10.03
C SER A 74 -10.08 65.32 -10.64
N THR A 75 -11.03 65.62 -11.54
CA THR A 75 -11.24 66.94 -12.14
C THR A 75 -12.39 67.69 -11.46
N HIS A 76 -12.83 67.21 -10.29
CA HIS A 76 -13.83 67.88 -9.47
C HIS A 76 -13.22 69.06 -8.72
N VAL A 77 -14.00 70.12 -8.54
CA VAL A 77 -13.59 71.29 -7.74
C VAL A 77 -13.95 71.01 -6.28
N PRO A 78 -12.97 70.96 -5.35
CA PRO A 78 -13.27 70.65 -3.96
C PRO A 78 -14.18 71.71 -3.33
N GLU A 79 -15.07 71.29 -2.43
CA GLU A 79 -16.08 72.20 -1.88
C GLU A 79 -15.50 73.39 -1.12
N SER A 80 -14.29 73.23 -0.57
CA SER A 80 -13.53 74.29 0.10
C SER A 80 -13.19 75.47 -0.80
N PHE A 81 -13.21 75.29 -2.12
CA PHE A 81 -12.96 76.35 -3.11
C PHE A 81 -14.25 77.02 -3.60
N TYR A 82 -15.43 76.59 -3.13
CA TYR A 82 -16.65 77.35 -3.34
C TYR A 82 -16.60 78.63 -2.49
N HIS A 83 -16.39 79.76 -3.14
CA HIS A 83 -16.41 81.06 -2.48
C HIS A 83 -17.79 81.34 -1.89
N GLY A 84 -17.95 81.03 -0.60
CA GLY A 84 -19.13 81.38 0.17
C GLY A 84 -19.42 82.88 0.07
N LYS A 85 -20.67 83.20 -0.32
CA LYS A 85 -21.35 84.52 -0.22
C LYS A 85 -21.40 85.46 -1.43
N LYS A 86 -21.05 85.06 -2.66
CA LYS A 86 -21.56 85.77 -3.87
C LYS A 86 -22.20 84.81 -4.87
N LYS A 87 -23.53 84.96 -5.01
CA LYS A 87 -24.50 84.33 -5.92
C LYS A 87 -23.92 83.44 -7.04
N GLY A 88 -24.11 82.13 -6.89
CA GLY A 88 -24.66 81.26 -7.94
C GLY A 88 -23.73 80.73 -9.03
N VAL A 89 -22.42 80.92 -8.93
CA VAL A 89 -21.47 80.38 -9.92
C VAL A 89 -20.46 79.48 -9.21
N THR A 90 -20.56 78.17 -9.43
CA THR A 90 -19.48 77.23 -9.12
C THR A 90 -18.29 77.57 -10.03
N PRO A 91 -17.10 77.86 -9.48
CA PRO A 91 -15.94 78.13 -10.32
C PRO A 91 -15.62 76.88 -11.14
N THR A 92 -15.24 77.08 -12.41
CA THR A 92 -14.80 75.96 -13.24
C THR A 92 -13.47 75.43 -12.70
N TRP A 93 -13.14 74.18 -13.04
CA TRP A 93 -11.88 73.56 -12.63
C TRP A 93 -10.69 74.40 -13.13
N GLU A 94 -10.77 74.84 -14.38
CA GLU A 94 -9.77 75.68 -15.01
C GLU A 94 -9.59 77.02 -14.29
N SER A 95 -10.69 77.69 -13.96
CA SER A 95 -10.67 78.97 -13.22
C SER A 95 -10.05 78.79 -11.84
N THR A 96 -10.41 77.73 -11.12
CA THR A 96 -9.90 77.44 -9.77
C THR A 96 -8.38 77.23 -9.75
N TYR A 97 -7.85 76.55 -10.77
CA TYR A 97 -6.46 76.09 -10.79
C TYR A 97 -5.52 76.96 -11.64
N PHE A 98 -6.03 77.88 -12.46
CA PHE A 98 -5.20 78.67 -13.38
C PHE A 98 -5.54 80.18 -13.45
N GLU A 99 -6.63 80.64 -12.84
CA GLU A 99 -6.99 82.07 -12.87
C GLU A 99 -6.37 82.84 -11.68
N HIS A 100 -5.78 84.00 -11.95
CA HIS A 100 -5.15 84.88 -10.96
C HIS A 100 -4.05 84.23 -10.09
N LEU A 101 -3.43 83.14 -10.57
CA LEU A 101 -2.29 82.50 -9.92
C LEU A 101 -0.97 82.91 -10.54
N PRO A 102 0.10 83.10 -9.75
CA PRO A 102 1.44 83.34 -10.27
C PRO A 102 1.91 82.21 -11.18
N LEU A 103 2.69 82.53 -12.21
CA LEU A 103 3.26 81.59 -13.17
C LEU A 103 4.00 80.44 -12.48
N ALA A 104 4.80 80.73 -11.46
CA ALA A 104 5.51 79.68 -10.72
C ALA A 104 4.54 78.68 -10.05
N SER A 105 3.42 79.15 -9.48
CA SER A 105 2.42 78.28 -8.87
C SER A 105 1.74 77.39 -9.90
N VAL A 106 1.39 77.93 -11.06
CA VAL A 106 0.77 77.16 -12.14
C VAL A 106 1.71 76.09 -12.68
N ILE A 107 3.00 76.41 -12.86
CA ILE A 107 4.02 75.41 -13.26
C ILE A 107 4.12 74.30 -12.21
N THR A 108 4.20 74.64 -10.90
CA THR A 108 4.24 73.61 -9.85
C THR A 108 3.01 72.72 -9.84
N LEU A 109 1.84 73.28 -10.12
CA LEU A 109 0.59 72.52 -10.17
C LEU A 109 0.59 71.54 -11.36
N LEU A 110 1.03 71.99 -12.54
CA LEU A 110 1.16 71.12 -13.71
C LEU A 110 2.18 70.00 -13.46
N SER A 111 3.31 70.29 -12.81
CA SER A 111 4.27 69.25 -12.40
C SER A 111 3.67 68.26 -11.39
N LYS A 112 2.84 68.74 -10.45
CA LYS A 112 2.11 67.86 -9.53
C LYS A 112 1.16 66.94 -10.30
N MET A 113 0.41 67.46 -11.27
CA MET A 113 -0.48 66.67 -12.14
C MET A 113 0.28 65.62 -12.96
N GLN A 114 1.48 65.94 -13.46
CA GLN A 114 2.34 64.94 -14.11
C GLN A 114 2.76 63.83 -13.14
N GLY A 115 3.07 64.17 -11.89
CA GLY A 115 3.36 63.19 -10.84
C GLY A 115 2.16 62.29 -10.52
N ASP A 116 0.96 62.86 -10.44
CA ASP A 116 -0.29 62.12 -10.25
C ASP A 116 -0.52 61.09 -11.37
N VAL A 117 -0.32 61.49 -12.63
CA VAL A 117 -0.44 60.59 -13.79
C VAL A 117 0.55 59.43 -13.67
N ARG A 118 1.83 59.71 -13.38
CA ARG A 118 2.86 58.67 -13.22
C ARG A 118 2.54 57.71 -12.06
N ASN A 119 1.96 58.21 -10.97
CA ASN A 119 1.55 57.38 -9.83
C ASN A 119 0.41 56.43 -10.22
N VAL A 120 -0.60 56.92 -10.93
CA VAL A 120 -1.69 56.08 -11.43
C VAL A 120 -1.20 55.03 -12.41
N GLU A 121 -0.32 55.40 -13.35
CA GLU A 121 0.29 54.46 -14.27
C GLU A 121 1.07 53.35 -13.54
N ALA A 122 1.85 53.71 -12.52
CA ALA A 122 2.58 52.73 -11.70
C ALA A 122 1.64 51.78 -10.94
N GLU A 123 0.54 52.30 -10.38
CA GLU A 123 -0.47 51.48 -9.70
C GLU A 123 -1.15 50.51 -10.67
N MET A 124 -1.51 50.99 -11.87
CA MET A 124 -2.09 50.17 -12.92
C MET A 124 -1.14 49.09 -13.43
N ILE A 125 0.15 49.40 -13.59
CA ILE A 125 1.16 48.39 -13.96
C ILE A 125 1.24 47.29 -12.89
N ASN A 126 1.27 47.65 -11.61
CA ASN A 126 1.28 46.67 -10.52
C ASN A 126 0.00 45.83 -10.47
N PHE A 127 -1.16 46.46 -10.72
CA PHE A 127 -2.44 45.76 -10.82
C PHE A 127 -2.44 44.74 -11.97
N LEU A 128 -2.01 45.15 -13.16
CA LEU A 128 -1.94 44.27 -14.33
C LEU A 128 -0.95 43.12 -14.12
N LEU A 129 0.20 43.40 -13.49
CA LEU A 129 1.17 42.36 -13.12
C LEU A 129 0.56 41.32 -12.18
N GLY A 130 -0.21 41.76 -11.18
CA GLY A 130 -0.93 40.86 -10.27
C GLY A 130 -2.00 40.00 -10.94
N GLN A 131 -2.61 40.46 -12.05
CA GLN A 131 -3.53 39.64 -12.84
C GLN A 131 -2.80 38.55 -13.64
N VAL A 132 -1.58 38.82 -14.12
CA VAL A 132 -0.77 37.83 -14.85
C VAL A 132 -0.33 36.68 -13.93
N ASP A 133 0.11 36.98 -12.71
CA ASP A 133 0.53 35.96 -11.72
C ASP A 133 -0.64 35.09 -11.23
N ALA A 134 -1.89 35.56 -11.33
CA ALA A 134 -3.08 34.77 -11.03
C ALA A 134 -3.31 33.60 -12.03
N GLY A 135 -2.54 33.57 -13.13
CA GLY A 135 -2.46 32.52 -14.14
C GLY A 135 -1.59 31.33 -13.76
N ASP A 136 -0.94 31.30 -12.60
CA ASP A 136 -0.23 30.10 -12.10
C ASP A 136 -1.18 29.08 -11.47
N PHE A 137 -0.78 27.81 -11.39
CA PHE A 137 -1.59 26.73 -10.81
C PHE A 137 -2.09 27.15 -9.42
N LYS A 138 -3.40 27.37 -9.29
CA LYS A 138 -4.02 27.77 -8.01
C LYS A 138 -4.03 26.57 -7.08
N VAL A 139 -2.97 26.41 -6.30
CA VAL A 139 -2.93 25.46 -5.20
C VAL A 139 -3.91 25.93 -4.13
N ASN A 140 -4.98 25.17 -3.90
CA ASN A 140 -5.95 25.45 -2.84
C ASN A 140 -5.97 24.36 -1.75
N VAL A 141 -5.38 23.19 -2.00
CA VAL A 141 -5.24 22.10 -1.03
C VAL A 141 -3.77 21.76 -0.82
N ILE A 142 -3.37 21.68 0.45
CA ILE A 142 -2.05 21.21 0.89
C ILE A 142 -2.28 20.12 1.93
N GLU A 143 -1.83 18.90 1.65
CA GLU A 143 -2.00 17.75 2.54
C GLU A 143 -0.74 16.87 2.58
N PRO A 144 -0.47 16.19 3.71
CA PRO A 144 0.62 15.24 3.79
C PRO A 144 0.26 13.95 3.03
N VAL A 145 1.21 13.45 2.24
CA VAL A 145 1.13 12.16 1.55
C VAL A 145 2.24 11.25 2.07
N VAL A 146 1.88 9.99 2.35
CA VAL A 146 2.79 8.94 2.80
C VAL A 146 2.91 7.89 1.73
N ILE A 147 4.12 7.67 1.21
CA ILE A 147 4.43 6.58 0.27
C ILE A 147 5.27 5.54 1.00
N ALA A 148 4.65 4.40 1.32
CA ALA A 148 5.34 3.27 1.92
C ALA A 148 5.85 2.31 0.84
N LYS A 149 7.02 1.69 1.06
CA LYS A 149 7.49 0.60 0.19
C LYS A 149 6.62 -0.65 0.29
N SER A 150 6.08 -0.91 1.49
CA SER A 150 5.09 -1.97 1.74
C SER A 150 4.25 -1.58 2.95
N ASN A 151 2.93 -1.82 2.88
CA ASN A 151 2.01 -1.64 4.00
C ASN A 151 1.94 -2.87 4.93
N TYR A 152 2.72 -3.92 4.64
CA TYR A 152 2.84 -5.13 5.46
C TYR A 152 4.31 -5.43 5.78
N VAL A 153 4.62 -5.60 7.06
CA VAL A 153 5.98 -5.93 7.52
C VAL A 153 5.96 -7.04 8.57
N PHE A 154 6.89 -7.99 8.48
CA PHE A 154 7.10 -8.97 9.53
C PHE A 154 7.76 -8.32 10.75
N LYS A 155 7.47 -8.85 11.95
CA LYS A 155 8.10 -8.42 13.20
C LYS A 155 9.64 -8.40 13.06
N GLY A 156 10.25 -7.29 13.43
CA GLY A 156 11.70 -7.07 13.37
C GLY A 156 12.26 -6.77 11.97
N VAL A 157 11.43 -6.61 10.93
CA VAL A 157 11.84 -5.94 9.67
C VAL A 157 11.58 -4.45 9.83
N PRO A 158 12.50 -3.55 9.42
CA PRO A 158 12.25 -2.12 9.45
C PRO A 158 11.15 -1.72 8.45
N TYR A 159 10.24 -0.87 8.89
CA TYR A 159 9.24 -0.24 8.02
C TYR A 159 9.84 1.02 7.37
N HIS A 160 9.70 1.15 6.05
CA HIS A 160 10.23 2.28 5.28
C HIS A 160 9.09 3.01 4.56
N ALA A 161 8.93 4.30 4.87
CA ALA A 161 7.99 5.19 4.22
C ALA A 161 8.59 6.57 4.03
N GLU A 162 8.23 7.21 2.93
CA GLU A 162 8.57 8.59 2.59
C GLU A 162 7.33 9.47 2.85
N VAL A 163 7.54 10.62 3.47
CA VAL A 163 6.47 11.56 3.82
C VAL A 163 6.79 12.91 3.18
N PHE A 164 5.85 13.45 2.41
CA PHE A 164 6.01 14.75 1.76
C PHE A 164 4.66 15.50 1.73
N LEU A 165 4.72 16.80 1.46
CA LEU A 165 3.53 17.62 1.28
C LEU A 165 3.14 17.61 -0.20
N ALA A 166 1.89 17.22 -0.48
CA ALA A 166 1.28 17.37 -1.79
C ALA A 166 0.46 18.67 -1.81
N ALA A 167 0.56 19.38 -2.93
CA ALA A 167 -0.11 20.65 -3.18
C ALA A 167 -0.83 20.54 -4.53
N TYR A 168 -2.16 20.67 -4.54
CA TYR A 168 -2.96 20.53 -5.76
C TYR A 168 -4.20 21.43 -5.73
N ASP A 169 -4.85 21.56 -6.90
CA ASP A 169 -6.09 22.30 -7.10
C ASP A 169 -7.29 21.34 -7.08
N SER A 170 -8.20 21.49 -6.12
CA SER A 170 -9.41 20.65 -6.04
C SER A 170 -10.50 21.07 -7.03
N THR A 171 -10.39 22.26 -7.63
CA THR A 171 -11.36 22.81 -8.59
C THR A 171 -11.03 22.45 -10.04
N ASN A 172 -9.75 22.28 -10.35
CA ASN A 172 -9.30 21.77 -11.64
C ASN A 172 -9.19 20.25 -11.60
N ILE A 173 -10.23 19.56 -12.07
CA ILE A 173 -10.33 18.10 -12.01
C ILE A 173 -9.43 17.50 -13.11
N PRO A 174 -8.35 16.78 -12.75
CA PRO A 174 -7.47 16.16 -13.74
C PRO A 174 -8.16 14.97 -14.41
N GLU A 175 -7.81 14.70 -15.66
CA GLU A 175 -8.14 13.43 -16.32
C GLU A 175 -7.05 12.40 -16.00
N VAL A 176 -7.43 11.23 -15.49
CA VAL A 176 -6.50 10.14 -15.19
C VAL A 176 -6.81 8.94 -16.07
N LYS A 177 -5.87 8.62 -16.98
CA LYS A 177 -5.99 7.53 -17.94
C LYS A 177 -4.97 6.44 -17.67
N LEU A 178 -5.43 5.23 -17.45
CA LEU A 178 -4.58 4.05 -17.25
C LEU A 178 -3.93 3.58 -18.55
N GLU A 179 -2.86 2.79 -18.45
CA GLU A 179 -2.15 2.18 -19.59
C GLU A 179 -3.06 1.32 -20.49
N ASN A 180 -4.10 0.70 -19.92
CA ASN A 180 -5.09 -0.09 -20.66
C ASN A 180 -6.17 0.78 -21.36
N GLY A 181 -6.08 2.11 -21.22
CA GLY A 181 -7.01 3.08 -21.79
C GLY A 181 -8.22 3.42 -20.92
N THR A 182 -8.39 2.80 -19.75
CA THR A 182 -9.48 3.10 -18.82
C THR A 182 -9.31 4.48 -18.17
N LEU A 183 -10.38 5.27 -18.11
CA LEU A 183 -10.42 6.53 -17.36
C LEU A 183 -10.88 6.26 -15.93
N LEU A 184 -10.18 6.85 -14.95
CA LEU A 184 -10.56 6.75 -13.54
C LEU A 184 -11.62 7.78 -13.18
N GLU A 185 -12.48 7.42 -12.22
CA GLU A 185 -13.34 8.40 -11.57
C GLU A 185 -12.49 9.35 -10.74
N THR A 186 -12.77 10.64 -10.85
CA THR A 186 -11.96 11.68 -10.21
C THR A 186 -12.82 12.49 -9.24
N HIS A 187 -12.42 12.53 -7.98
CA HIS A 187 -13.11 13.27 -6.91
C HIS A 187 -12.14 14.21 -6.19
N GLY A 188 -12.50 15.50 -6.14
CA GLY A 188 -11.74 16.52 -5.40
C GLY A 188 -10.28 16.62 -5.81
N GLY A 189 -9.98 16.52 -7.11
CA GLY A 189 -8.62 16.56 -7.65
C GLY A 189 -7.84 15.24 -7.62
N LYS A 190 -8.45 14.14 -7.15
CA LYS A 190 -7.81 12.80 -7.05
C LYS A 190 -8.49 11.78 -7.95
N GLY A 191 -7.72 10.98 -8.70
CA GLY A 191 -8.23 9.80 -9.40
C GLY A 191 -8.36 8.61 -8.45
N ILE A 192 -9.50 7.92 -8.48
CA ILE A 192 -9.79 6.75 -7.65
C ILE A 192 -9.55 5.49 -8.48
N TYR A 193 -8.63 4.65 -8.03
CA TYR A 193 -8.36 3.34 -8.63
C TYR A 193 -8.88 2.24 -7.70
N GLU A 194 -9.91 1.51 -8.14
CA GLU A 194 -10.49 0.39 -7.41
C GLU A 194 -10.62 -0.82 -8.35
N ILE A 195 -10.08 -1.96 -7.94
CA ILE A 195 -10.05 -3.19 -8.75
C ILE A 195 -9.95 -4.43 -7.87
N SER A 196 -10.68 -5.48 -8.27
CA SER A 196 -10.62 -6.80 -7.64
C SER A 196 -9.74 -7.74 -8.44
N TYR A 197 -8.78 -8.40 -7.79
CA TYR A 197 -7.90 -9.39 -8.40
C TYR A 197 -8.14 -10.79 -7.83
N ASN A 198 -8.28 -11.78 -8.72
CA ASN A 198 -8.42 -13.19 -8.36
C ASN A 198 -7.11 -13.98 -8.47
N SER A 199 -6.01 -13.33 -8.86
CA SER A 199 -4.70 -13.99 -9.02
C SER A 199 -3.69 -13.41 -8.04
N ILE A 200 -2.94 -14.31 -7.39
CA ILE A 200 -1.88 -13.99 -6.42
C ILE A 200 -0.71 -13.26 -7.13
N GLY A 201 0.09 -12.55 -6.35
CA GLY A 201 1.39 -11.98 -6.74
C GLY A 201 1.37 -10.47 -6.94
N ILE A 202 2.53 -9.93 -7.34
CA ILE A 202 2.73 -8.50 -7.57
C ILE A 202 1.99 -8.08 -8.84
N LYS A 203 1.15 -7.05 -8.71
CA LYS A 203 0.42 -6.40 -9.80
C LYS A 203 1.01 -5.01 -10.00
N LYS A 204 1.40 -4.72 -11.24
CA LYS A 204 1.87 -3.41 -11.66
C LYS A 204 0.75 -2.71 -12.42
N TRP A 205 0.64 -1.41 -12.20
CA TRP A 205 -0.30 -0.56 -12.91
C TRP A 205 0.31 0.82 -13.08
N GLY A 206 -0.18 1.55 -14.07
CA GLY A 206 0.34 2.85 -14.42
C GLY A 206 -0.61 3.57 -15.36
N GLY A 207 -0.25 4.81 -15.66
CA GLY A 207 -1.05 5.65 -16.50
C GLY A 207 -0.48 7.04 -16.67
N VAL A 208 -1.33 7.92 -17.16
CA VAL A 208 -1.06 9.33 -17.40
C VAL A 208 -2.11 10.13 -16.66
N ILE A 209 -1.67 11.11 -15.87
CA ILE A 209 -2.52 12.17 -15.35
C ILE A 209 -2.32 13.41 -16.21
N SER A 210 -3.41 14.03 -16.65
CA SER A 210 -3.41 15.23 -17.48
C SER A 210 -4.31 16.31 -16.90
N ILE A 211 -3.83 17.54 -16.95
CA ILE A 211 -4.59 18.75 -16.57
C ILE A 211 -4.56 19.68 -17.78
N GLU A 212 -5.73 20.16 -18.18
CA GLU A 212 -5.89 21.20 -19.17
C GLU A 212 -6.01 22.56 -18.48
N LYS A 213 -5.25 23.54 -18.97
CA LYS A 213 -5.37 24.94 -18.55
C LYS A 213 -5.13 25.83 -19.76
N ASP A 214 -6.08 26.71 -20.06
CA ASP A 214 -5.99 27.70 -21.14
C ASP A 214 -5.59 27.09 -22.50
N GLY A 215 -6.09 25.88 -22.79
CA GLY A 215 -5.81 25.12 -24.02
C GLY A 215 -4.44 24.41 -24.05
N GLN A 216 -3.62 24.53 -23.01
CA GLN A 216 -2.40 23.73 -22.84
C GLN A 216 -2.68 22.54 -21.92
N VAL A 217 -2.40 21.34 -22.44
CA VAL A 217 -2.49 20.09 -21.67
C VAL A 217 -1.12 19.76 -21.09
N THR A 218 -1.01 19.75 -19.77
CA THR A 218 0.15 19.24 -19.06
C THR A 218 -0.11 17.81 -18.63
N SER A 219 0.77 16.87 -19.00
CA SER A 219 0.64 15.45 -18.66
C SER A 219 1.87 14.91 -17.92
N LYS A 220 1.64 13.98 -16.99
CA LYS A 220 2.67 13.26 -16.24
C LYS A 220 2.34 11.78 -16.18
N THR A 221 3.34 10.93 -16.38
CA THR A 221 3.20 9.47 -16.24
C THR A 221 3.41 9.06 -14.79
N PHE A 222 2.76 7.97 -14.39
CA PHE A 222 2.98 7.35 -13.08
C PHE A 222 2.93 5.82 -13.21
N THR A 223 3.63 5.15 -12.30
CA THR A 223 3.63 3.70 -12.16
C THR A 223 3.60 3.34 -10.69
N ALA A 224 2.81 2.34 -10.33
CA ALA A 224 2.70 1.80 -8.99
C ALA A 224 2.57 0.28 -9.03
N GLU A 225 2.88 -0.36 -7.91
CA GLU A 225 2.71 -1.79 -7.75
C GLU A 225 2.09 -2.11 -6.38
N PHE A 226 1.35 -3.21 -6.32
CA PHE A 226 0.80 -3.74 -5.08
C PHE A 226 0.80 -5.28 -5.13
N GLU A 227 0.79 -5.92 -3.97
CA GLU A 227 0.84 -7.38 -3.88
C GLU A 227 -0.53 -7.94 -3.46
N VAL A 228 -1.00 -8.95 -4.20
CA VAL A 228 -2.19 -9.74 -3.84
C VAL A 228 -1.72 -11.03 -3.18
N ALA A 229 -2.01 -11.17 -1.90
CA ALA A 229 -1.72 -12.39 -1.14
C ALA A 229 -2.99 -13.25 -0.98
N GLU A 230 -2.81 -14.57 -0.90
CA GLU A 230 -3.89 -15.48 -0.54
C GLU A 230 -4.23 -15.36 0.95
N SER A 231 -5.52 -15.35 1.26
CA SER A 231 -5.97 -15.45 2.65
C SER A 231 -5.83 -16.89 3.12
N ASN A 232 -4.80 -17.19 3.90
CA ASN A 232 -4.60 -18.52 4.47
C ASN A 232 -4.91 -18.54 5.97
N ALA A 233 -5.96 -19.26 6.36
CA ALA A 233 -6.24 -19.57 7.77
C ALA A 233 -5.65 -20.94 8.10
N THR A 234 -4.77 -21.01 9.11
CA THR A 234 -4.25 -22.29 9.60
C THR A 234 -5.14 -22.81 10.71
N VAL A 235 -5.88 -23.89 10.45
CA VAL A 235 -6.65 -24.61 11.47
C VAL A 235 -5.88 -25.88 11.83
N SER A 236 -5.30 -25.93 13.02
CA SER A 236 -4.53 -27.08 13.50
C SER A 236 -5.19 -27.74 14.72
N ALA A 237 -5.40 -29.04 14.67
CA ALA A 237 -5.78 -29.82 15.84
C ALA A 237 -4.57 -29.96 16.78
N THR A 238 -4.57 -29.22 17.90
CA THR A 238 -3.43 -29.18 18.85
C THR A 238 -3.08 -30.54 19.43
N ALA A 239 -4.07 -31.43 19.60
CA ALA A 239 -3.86 -32.80 20.08
C ALA A 239 -3.14 -33.71 19.06
N MET A 240 -3.05 -33.31 17.78
CA MET A 240 -2.47 -34.09 16.68
C MET A 240 -1.03 -33.69 16.34
N ASN A 241 -0.37 -32.85 17.13
CA ASN A 241 1.05 -32.50 16.95
C ASN A 241 2.01 -33.65 17.33
N VAL A 242 1.90 -34.77 16.63
CA VAL A 242 2.59 -36.02 16.91
C VAL A 242 3.35 -36.50 15.67
N PHE A 243 4.59 -36.95 15.87
CA PHE A 243 5.33 -37.75 14.91
C PHE A 243 5.54 -39.17 15.44
N TYR A 244 5.45 -40.15 14.55
CA TYR A 244 5.76 -41.54 14.84
C TYR A 244 7.15 -41.91 14.35
N ARG A 245 7.91 -42.65 15.17
CA ARG A 245 9.24 -43.16 14.80
C ARG A 245 9.14 -44.26 13.73
N GLY A 246 10.21 -44.44 12.96
CA GLY A 246 10.30 -45.50 11.94
C GLY A 246 9.55 -45.24 10.62
N ILE A 247 8.62 -44.27 10.57
CA ILE A 247 7.87 -43.93 9.35
C ILE A 247 8.07 -42.49 8.91
N ALA A 248 7.73 -42.19 7.65
CA ALA A 248 7.69 -40.82 7.14
C ALA A 248 6.37 -40.15 7.55
N ASN A 249 6.47 -39.10 8.36
CA ASN A 249 5.32 -38.30 8.78
C ASN A 249 5.17 -37.12 7.78
N PRO A 250 4.08 -37.05 6.99
CA PRO A 250 3.86 -35.94 6.07
C PRO A 250 3.52 -34.67 6.84
N VAL A 251 4.07 -33.53 6.40
CA VAL A 251 3.83 -32.21 6.98
C VAL A 251 3.73 -31.19 5.85
N GLU A 252 2.69 -30.35 5.88
CA GLU A 252 2.57 -29.18 5.03
C GLU A 252 2.94 -27.94 5.83
N ILE A 253 3.77 -27.08 5.24
CA ILE A 253 4.30 -25.88 5.88
C ILE A 253 4.12 -24.70 4.93
N SER A 254 3.29 -23.76 5.34
CA SER A 254 3.07 -22.49 4.66
C SER A 254 3.45 -21.32 5.57
N VAL A 255 3.89 -20.22 4.96
CA VAL A 255 4.20 -18.96 5.64
C VAL A 255 3.49 -17.87 4.86
N GLY A 256 2.60 -17.12 5.51
CA GLY A 256 1.86 -16.04 4.85
C GLY A 256 2.81 -15.00 4.25
N GLY A 257 2.60 -14.62 3.00
CA GLY A 257 3.45 -13.66 2.28
C GLY A 257 4.81 -14.21 1.81
N VAL A 258 5.02 -15.53 1.83
CA VAL A 258 6.26 -16.16 1.32
C VAL A 258 5.90 -17.31 0.38
N ALA A 259 6.50 -17.32 -0.81
CA ALA A 259 6.32 -18.43 -1.75
C ALA A 259 6.84 -19.74 -1.15
N GLU A 260 6.11 -20.84 -1.34
CA GLU A 260 6.41 -22.15 -0.73
C GLU A 260 7.81 -22.73 -1.05
N ARG A 261 8.38 -22.32 -2.19
CA ARG A 261 9.75 -22.66 -2.60
C ARG A 261 10.80 -22.01 -1.68
N ASP A 262 10.50 -20.84 -1.14
CA ASP A 262 11.38 -20.01 -0.31
C ASP A 262 11.22 -20.31 1.19
N VAL A 263 10.22 -21.12 1.55
CA VAL A 263 10.02 -21.65 2.92
C VAL A 263 10.96 -22.83 3.14
N ILE A 264 11.81 -22.81 4.17
CA ILE A 264 12.78 -23.85 4.51
C ILE A 264 12.50 -24.37 5.92
N ALA A 265 12.30 -25.67 6.09
CA ALA A 265 12.07 -26.30 7.39
C ALA A 265 13.28 -27.10 7.89
N GLN A 266 13.51 -27.08 9.20
CA GLN A 266 14.53 -27.87 9.90
C GLN A 266 13.91 -28.54 11.13
N ILE A 267 14.49 -29.66 11.57
CA ILE A 267 14.05 -30.40 12.76
C ILE A 267 15.20 -30.56 13.75
N SER A 268 14.90 -30.47 15.04
CA SER A 268 15.90 -30.59 16.11
C SER A 268 16.39 -32.02 16.37
N SER A 269 15.66 -33.04 15.92
CA SER A 269 16.01 -34.46 16.08
C SER A 269 15.46 -35.30 14.93
N GLY A 270 16.33 -36.01 14.23
CA GLY A 270 15.97 -36.84 13.07
C GLY A 270 16.26 -36.14 11.74
N ASN A 271 15.42 -36.40 10.74
CA ASN A 271 15.55 -35.84 9.40
C ASN A 271 14.22 -35.27 8.91
N ILE A 272 14.29 -34.14 8.21
CA ILE A 272 13.17 -33.55 7.47
C ILE A 272 13.61 -33.40 6.02
N ARG A 273 12.82 -33.93 5.09
CA ARG A 273 13.09 -33.87 3.65
C ARG A 273 11.93 -33.20 2.93
N ARG A 274 12.24 -32.21 2.08
CA ARG A 274 11.26 -31.62 1.17
C ARG A 274 10.89 -32.63 0.09
N VAL A 275 9.59 -32.84 -0.14
CA VAL A 275 9.08 -33.68 -1.23
C VAL A 275 8.68 -32.81 -2.42
N SER A 276 7.98 -31.70 -2.16
CA SER A 276 7.56 -30.69 -3.12
C SER A 276 7.59 -29.30 -2.47
N ALA A 277 7.25 -28.24 -3.22
CA ALA A 277 6.99 -26.93 -2.61
C ALA A 277 5.94 -27.11 -1.48
N GLY A 278 6.16 -26.50 -0.31
CA GLY A 278 5.25 -26.58 0.83
C GLY A 278 5.20 -27.92 1.59
N THR A 279 5.50 -29.05 0.94
CA THR A 279 5.33 -30.41 1.51
C THR A 279 6.64 -31.06 1.93
N TYR A 280 6.64 -31.60 3.15
CA TYR A 280 7.79 -32.24 3.80
C TYR A 280 7.45 -33.62 4.34
N GLN A 281 8.47 -34.47 4.45
CA GLN A 281 8.43 -35.72 5.18
C GLN A 281 9.39 -35.67 6.35
N VAL A 282 8.88 -35.93 7.55
CA VAL A 282 9.62 -35.94 8.80
C VAL A 282 9.83 -37.36 9.29
N ARG A 283 11.08 -37.72 9.56
CA ARG A 283 11.47 -38.94 10.29
C ARG A 283 12.15 -38.52 11.60
N PRO A 284 11.44 -38.56 12.74
CA PRO A 284 12.01 -38.13 14.01
C PRO A 284 13.15 -39.05 14.46
N GLY A 285 14.13 -38.49 15.17
CA GLY A 285 15.28 -39.23 15.68
C GLY A 285 14.94 -40.16 16.86
N VAL A 286 15.85 -41.08 17.15
CA VAL A 286 15.76 -41.97 18.32
C VAL A 286 16.19 -41.22 19.60
N GLY A 287 15.45 -41.38 20.69
CA GLY A 287 15.88 -40.96 22.04
C GLY A 287 15.19 -39.75 22.67
N LYS A 288 14.65 -38.79 21.89
CA LYS A 288 13.85 -37.67 22.44
C LYS A 288 12.37 -37.88 22.19
N ASN A 289 11.54 -37.59 23.19
CA ASN A 289 10.07 -37.64 23.09
C ASN A 289 9.46 -36.36 22.53
N THR A 290 10.30 -35.40 22.15
CA THR A 290 9.90 -34.16 21.49
C THR A 290 10.85 -33.85 20.34
N ALA A 291 10.31 -33.28 19.28
CA ALA A 291 11.06 -32.74 18.16
C ALA A 291 10.51 -31.35 17.82
N THR A 292 11.42 -30.40 17.62
CA THR A 292 11.07 -29.01 17.30
C THR A 292 11.26 -28.79 15.81
N VAL A 293 10.21 -28.41 15.10
CA VAL A 293 10.27 -27.98 13.71
C VAL A 293 10.48 -26.47 13.69
N SER A 294 11.60 -26.03 13.11
CA SER A 294 11.92 -24.62 12.90
C SER A 294 11.69 -24.26 11.44
N VAL A 295 10.80 -23.31 11.19
CA VAL A 295 10.43 -22.84 9.85
C VAL A 295 11.13 -21.52 9.59
N TYR A 296 11.77 -21.43 8.44
CA TYR A 296 12.48 -20.25 7.96
C TYR A 296 11.91 -19.82 6.61
N ALA A 297 12.03 -18.55 6.29
CA ALA A 297 11.78 -18.03 4.95
C ALA A 297 13.04 -17.36 4.43
N ASN A 298 13.31 -17.52 3.13
CA ASN A 298 14.31 -16.74 2.43
C ASN A 298 13.64 -15.46 1.91
N ILE A 299 13.98 -14.31 2.50
CA ILE A 299 13.43 -13.00 2.13
C ILE A 299 14.63 -12.11 1.78
N ASP A 300 14.64 -11.57 0.56
CA ASP A 300 15.71 -10.70 0.05
C ASP A 300 17.11 -11.31 0.17
N GLY A 301 17.23 -12.62 -0.08
CA GLY A 301 18.48 -13.38 0.01
C GLY A 301 18.96 -13.67 1.44
N SER A 302 18.20 -13.26 2.46
CA SER A 302 18.49 -13.53 3.87
C SER A 302 17.53 -14.57 4.45
N ARG A 303 18.10 -15.55 5.16
CA ARG A 303 17.33 -16.60 5.84
C ARG A 303 16.84 -16.08 7.19
N LYS A 304 15.53 -15.90 7.35
CA LYS A 304 14.90 -15.43 8.58
C LYS A 304 14.04 -16.52 9.23
N LEU A 305 14.13 -16.66 10.55
CA LEU A 305 13.30 -17.59 11.32
C LEU A 305 11.86 -17.03 11.41
N MET A 306 10.88 -17.86 11.02
CA MET A 306 9.46 -17.50 11.00
C MET A 306 8.75 -18.04 12.24
N SER A 307 8.88 -19.35 12.50
CA SER A 307 8.22 -20.02 13.62
C SER A 307 9.03 -21.21 14.13
N ARG A 308 8.73 -21.62 15.37
CA ARG A 308 9.18 -22.87 15.96
C ARG A 308 7.99 -23.56 16.60
N GLU A 309 7.77 -24.81 16.22
CA GLU A 309 6.69 -25.64 16.75
C GLU A 309 7.23 -26.94 17.35
N ASN A 310 6.67 -27.34 18.49
CA ASN A 310 7.06 -28.55 19.19
C ASN A 310 6.07 -29.68 18.90
N PHE A 311 6.61 -30.81 18.45
CA PHE A 311 5.88 -32.04 18.19
C PHE A 311 6.28 -33.10 19.22
N ARG A 312 5.30 -33.85 19.69
CA ARG A 312 5.52 -35.06 20.50
C ARG A 312 5.99 -36.18 19.58
N VAL A 313 6.90 -37.03 20.06
CA VAL A 313 7.41 -38.16 19.31
C VAL A 313 7.00 -39.45 20.02
N TYR A 314 6.17 -40.26 19.37
CA TYR A 314 5.73 -41.56 19.87
C TYR A 314 6.35 -42.69 19.07
N ASP A 315 6.48 -43.85 19.72
CA ASP A 315 6.76 -45.10 19.03
C ASP A 315 5.52 -45.59 18.29
N LEU A 316 5.73 -46.46 17.31
CA LEU A 316 4.62 -47.11 16.64
C LEU A 316 3.86 -48.00 17.63
N PRO A 317 2.52 -48.09 17.52
CA PRO A 317 1.72 -48.91 18.41
C PRO A 317 2.13 -50.38 18.31
N THR A 318 1.81 -51.16 19.35
CA THR A 318 1.99 -52.62 19.25
C THR A 318 0.88 -53.20 18.37
N PRO A 319 1.21 -53.93 17.29
CA PRO A 319 0.19 -54.54 16.44
C PRO A 319 -0.45 -55.75 17.11
N ASP A 320 -1.61 -56.16 16.61
CA ASP A 320 -2.23 -57.42 16.97
C ASP A 320 -1.75 -58.54 16.04
N ALA A 321 -1.57 -59.74 16.59
CA ALA A 321 -1.34 -60.92 15.79
C ALA A 321 -2.64 -61.35 15.08
N VAL A 322 -2.54 -61.69 13.80
CA VAL A 322 -3.66 -62.08 12.94
C VAL A 322 -3.35 -63.36 12.18
N VAL A 323 -4.28 -64.32 12.17
CA VAL A 323 -4.17 -65.57 11.40
C VAL A 323 -5.50 -65.83 10.69
N ASP A 324 -5.47 -65.98 9.36
CA ASP A 324 -6.69 -66.17 8.51
C ASP A 324 -7.79 -65.12 8.79
N GLY A 325 -7.40 -63.87 9.06
CA GLY A 325 -8.33 -62.79 9.39
C GLY A 325 -8.93 -62.85 10.80
N ILE A 326 -8.44 -63.73 11.68
CA ILE A 326 -8.80 -63.79 13.10
C ILE A 326 -7.80 -62.93 13.89
N PRO A 327 -8.19 -61.73 14.38
CA PRO A 327 -7.35 -60.91 15.22
C PRO A 327 -7.42 -61.34 16.69
N GLY A 328 -6.25 -61.42 17.33
CA GLY A 328 -6.06 -61.18 18.77
C GLY A 328 -7.16 -61.63 19.74
N SER A 329 -7.28 -62.95 19.99
CA SER A 329 -7.91 -63.53 21.19
C SER A 329 -8.20 -65.02 20.98
N SER A 330 -9.28 -65.32 20.25
CA SER A 330 -9.67 -66.68 19.94
C SER A 330 -10.54 -66.74 18.68
N GLY A 331 -10.45 -67.86 17.97
CA GLY A 331 -11.32 -68.13 16.82
C GLY A 331 -11.52 -69.63 16.62
N ALA A 332 -12.33 -69.97 15.62
CA ALA A 332 -12.61 -71.36 15.29
C ALA A 332 -12.41 -71.64 13.81
N LEU A 333 -11.54 -72.60 13.50
CA LEU A 333 -11.21 -73.02 12.14
C LEU A 333 -11.50 -74.51 11.97
N THR A 334 -11.87 -74.91 10.75
CA THR A 334 -11.95 -76.34 10.41
C THR A 334 -10.56 -76.93 10.26
N VAL A 335 -10.41 -78.25 10.42
CA VAL A 335 -9.13 -78.96 10.21
C VAL A 335 -8.52 -78.66 8.83
N GLY A 336 -9.38 -78.58 7.80
CA GLY A 336 -8.97 -78.23 6.45
C GLY A 336 -8.34 -76.84 6.36
N LYS A 337 -8.97 -75.82 6.98
CA LYS A 337 -8.43 -74.45 7.04
C LYS A 337 -7.16 -74.35 7.87
N MET A 338 -7.12 -75.02 9.04
CA MET A 338 -5.92 -75.10 9.88
C MET A 338 -4.70 -75.60 9.10
N SER A 339 -4.89 -76.66 8.31
CA SER A 339 -3.82 -77.25 7.50
C SER A 339 -3.37 -76.37 6.32
N GLN A 340 -4.19 -75.39 5.92
CA GLN A 340 -3.92 -74.44 4.84
C GLN A 340 -3.30 -73.13 5.32
N LEU A 341 -3.23 -72.89 6.63
CA LEU A 341 -2.60 -71.70 7.20
C LEU A 341 -1.16 -71.56 6.68
N GLN A 342 -0.82 -70.34 6.24
CA GLN A 342 0.49 -70.06 5.67
C GLN A 342 1.40 -69.33 6.64
N ASN A 343 0.89 -68.25 7.24
CA ASN A 343 1.67 -67.39 8.12
C ASN A 343 0.81 -66.70 9.18
N VAL A 344 1.50 -66.20 10.19
CA VAL A 344 1.00 -65.27 11.21
C VAL A 344 1.36 -63.86 10.76
N LYS A 345 0.37 -62.97 10.73
CA LYS A 345 0.54 -61.54 10.41
C LYS A 345 0.51 -60.70 11.67
N ALA A 346 1.03 -59.48 11.57
CA ALA A 346 0.97 -58.48 12.62
C ALA A 346 0.35 -57.21 12.03
N GLU A 347 -0.82 -56.80 12.52
CA GLU A 347 -1.60 -55.69 11.98
C GLU A 347 -1.99 -54.71 13.10
N ALA A 348 -1.71 -53.42 12.92
CA ALA A 348 -2.11 -52.38 13.87
C ALA A 348 -3.49 -51.84 13.48
N LYS A 349 -4.54 -52.41 14.06
CA LYS A 349 -5.91 -51.94 13.83
C LYS A 349 -6.09 -50.52 14.36
N ASP A 350 -6.86 -49.70 13.65
CA ASP A 350 -7.21 -48.32 14.02
C ASP A 350 -6.01 -47.34 14.08
N PHE A 351 -4.85 -47.71 13.53
CA PHE A 351 -3.72 -46.81 13.37
C PHE A 351 -3.85 -45.98 12.09
N VAL A 352 -3.64 -44.67 12.19
CA VAL A 352 -3.85 -43.73 11.07
C VAL A 352 -2.82 -43.87 9.93
N PHE A 353 -1.72 -44.60 10.15
CA PHE A 353 -0.73 -44.90 9.12
C PHE A 353 -0.75 -46.38 8.76
N GLU A 354 -0.55 -46.67 7.48
CA GLU A 354 -0.24 -48.02 7.04
C GLU A 354 1.19 -48.38 7.45
N VAL A 355 1.34 -49.45 8.23
CA VAL A 355 2.63 -49.89 8.78
C VAL A 355 2.78 -51.39 8.59
N ASP A 356 3.85 -51.77 7.91
CA ASP A 356 4.21 -53.16 7.71
C ASP A 356 5.01 -53.69 8.91
N TYR A 357 4.36 -54.51 9.74
CA TYR A 357 5.04 -55.27 10.79
C TYR A 357 5.40 -56.66 10.30
N LYS A 358 6.65 -57.07 10.55
CA LYS A 358 7.14 -58.40 10.20
C LYS A 358 7.20 -59.30 11.43
N VAL A 359 6.46 -60.41 11.41
CA VAL A 359 6.59 -61.46 12.43
C VAL A 359 7.94 -62.17 12.26
N GLN A 360 8.69 -62.25 13.35
CA GLN A 360 10.02 -62.87 13.41
C GLN A 360 9.96 -64.30 13.94
N SER A 361 9.09 -64.56 14.92
CA SER A 361 8.96 -65.89 15.53
C SER A 361 7.63 -66.04 16.23
N PHE A 362 7.20 -67.30 16.38
CA PHE A 362 6.08 -67.69 17.24
C PHE A 362 6.25 -69.15 17.69
N GLU A 363 5.51 -69.56 18.70
CA GLU A 363 5.40 -70.96 19.13
C GLU A 363 3.96 -71.44 19.00
N ILE A 364 3.79 -72.72 18.67
CA ILE A 364 2.51 -73.41 18.64
C ILE A 364 2.43 -74.31 19.86
N ALA A 365 1.65 -73.88 20.85
CA ALA A 365 1.31 -74.66 22.02
C ALA A 365 0.07 -75.52 21.75
N PHE A 366 0.15 -76.81 22.04
CA PHE A 366 -0.94 -77.77 21.83
C PHE A 366 -0.95 -78.81 22.95
N GLN A 367 -2.09 -79.45 23.15
CA GLN A 367 -2.23 -80.50 24.16
C GLN A 367 -1.84 -81.87 23.55
N GLY A 368 -0.72 -82.43 24.00
CA GLY A 368 -0.20 -83.72 23.59
C GLY A 368 -0.87 -84.91 24.27
N SER A 369 -0.32 -86.11 24.04
CA SER A 369 -0.82 -87.35 24.64
C SER A 369 -0.76 -87.28 26.18
N GLY A 370 -1.86 -87.61 26.86
CA GLY A 370 -1.95 -87.52 28.33
C GLY A 370 -2.31 -86.13 28.88
N GLY A 371 -2.61 -85.16 28.03
CA GLY A 371 -3.14 -83.86 28.46
C GLY A 371 -2.09 -82.79 28.80
N ILE A 372 -0.81 -83.08 28.58
CA ILE A 372 0.33 -82.18 28.81
C ILE A 372 0.45 -81.20 27.65
N TRP A 373 0.75 -79.93 27.94
CA TRP A 373 1.05 -78.93 26.91
C TRP A 373 2.48 -79.10 26.39
N ASP A 374 2.61 -79.12 25.07
CA ASP A 374 3.88 -79.14 24.35
C ASP A 374 3.92 -77.96 23.37
N SER A 375 5.12 -77.48 22.99
CA SER A 375 5.27 -76.33 22.10
C SER A 375 6.22 -76.58 20.91
N MET A 376 5.83 -76.11 19.74
CA MET A 376 6.63 -76.18 18.51
C MET A 376 7.01 -74.78 18.02
N PRO A 377 8.29 -74.40 18.00
CA PRO A 377 8.71 -73.07 17.55
C PRO A 377 8.70 -72.90 16.03
N SER A 378 8.53 -71.66 15.59
CA SER A 378 8.83 -71.15 14.25
C SER A 378 9.73 -69.92 14.36
N SER A 379 10.79 -69.88 13.54
CA SER A 379 11.72 -68.76 13.41
C SER A 379 11.39 -67.82 12.24
N SER A 380 10.15 -67.86 11.76
CA SER A 380 9.65 -66.97 10.70
C SER A 380 8.18 -66.63 10.95
N ASP A 381 7.58 -65.85 10.05
CA ASP A 381 6.13 -65.63 10.03
C ASP A 381 5.36 -66.89 9.59
N ARG A 382 6.02 -67.89 8.97
CA ARG A 382 5.36 -69.05 8.37
C ARG A 382 5.22 -70.23 9.32
N PHE A 383 4.17 -71.03 9.13
CA PHE A 383 4.02 -72.32 9.81
C PHE A 383 4.96 -73.39 9.22
N THR A 384 5.65 -74.13 10.09
CA THR A 384 6.58 -75.20 9.71
C THR A 384 5.84 -76.44 9.21
N SER A 385 6.53 -77.31 8.46
CA SER A 385 5.94 -78.58 7.99
C SER A 385 5.50 -79.48 9.15
N GLN A 386 6.20 -79.44 10.29
CA GLN A 386 5.85 -80.19 11.49
C GLN A 386 4.56 -79.65 12.12
N GLN A 387 4.44 -78.33 12.27
CA GLN A 387 3.21 -77.68 12.76
C GLN A 387 2.01 -77.98 11.84
N LYS A 388 2.20 -77.97 10.52
CA LYS A 388 1.13 -78.33 9.57
C LYS A 388 0.71 -79.80 9.66
N THR A 389 1.65 -80.70 9.95
CA THR A 389 1.34 -82.12 10.20
C THR A 389 0.54 -82.28 11.49
N LEU A 390 0.90 -81.57 12.55
CA LEU A 390 0.11 -81.49 13.78
C LEU A 390 -1.32 -81.02 13.48
N PHE A 391 -1.49 -79.96 12.68
CA PHE A 391 -2.83 -79.43 12.33
C PHE A 391 -3.74 -80.46 11.66
N ARG A 392 -3.19 -81.37 10.83
CA ARG A 392 -3.97 -82.45 10.18
C ARG A 392 -4.42 -83.54 11.14
N GLN A 393 -3.76 -83.67 12.28
CA GLN A 393 -4.05 -84.69 13.29
C GLN A 393 -5.04 -84.20 14.36
N LEU A 394 -5.33 -82.89 14.39
CA LEU A 394 -6.26 -82.32 15.35
C LEU A 394 -7.70 -82.80 15.09
N ARG A 395 -8.44 -83.03 16.19
CA ARG A 395 -9.86 -83.38 16.19
C ARG A 395 -10.71 -82.17 16.59
N THR A 396 -11.97 -82.16 16.16
CA THR A 396 -12.96 -81.17 16.61
C THR A 396 -12.99 -81.07 18.14
N GLY A 397 -13.01 -79.84 18.65
CA GLY A 397 -12.97 -79.50 20.07
C GLY A 397 -11.57 -79.27 20.63
N GLN A 398 -10.50 -79.71 19.96
CA GLN A 398 -9.13 -79.44 20.39
C GLN A 398 -8.74 -77.98 20.14
N ARG A 399 -7.83 -77.47 20.97
CA ARG A 399 -7.34 -76.09 20.92
C ARG A 399 -5.85 -76.05 20.65
N VAL A 400 -5.44 -75.10 19.85
CA VAL A 400 -4.04 -74.74 19.62
C VAL A 400 -3.87 -73.27 19.97
N MET A 401 -2.79 -72.93 20.67
CA MET A 401 -2.43 -71.55 20.98
C MET A 401 -1.19 -71.16 20.19
N ILE A 402 -1.29 -70.04 19.49
CA ILE A 402 -0.15 -69.37 18.86
C ILE A 402 0.32 -68.33 19.88
N GLU A 403 1.51 -68.53 20.42
CA GLU A 403 2.02 -67.74 21.54
C GLU A 403 3.47 -67.32 21.34
N LYS A 404 3.97 -66.46 22.24
CA LYS A 404 5.32 -65.87 22.17
C LYS A 404 5.61 -65.25 20.79
N ILE A 405 4.58 -64.67 20.19
CA ILE A 405 4.64 -64.06 18.88
C ILE A 405 5.48 -62.79 18.99
N LYS A 406 6.54 -62.69 18.20
CA LYS A 406 7.42 -61.53 18.16
C LYS A 406 7.38 -60.90 16.78
N ALA A 407 7.19 -59.58 16.73
CA ALA A 407 7.21 -58.84 15.47
C ALA A 407 8.07 -57.58 15.57
N THR A 408 8.55 -57.11 14.42
CA THR A 408 9.34 -55.89 14.28
C THR A 408 8.68 -54.97 13.27
N GLY A 409 8.50 -53.70 13.64
CA GLY A 409 8.02 -52.66 12.73
C GLY A 409 9.17 -51.99 11.96
N PRO A 410 8.87 -51.00 11.10
CA PRO A 410 9.89 -50.23 10.39
C PRO A 410 10.74 -49.34 11.31
N ASP A 411 10.33 -49.18 12.57
CA ASP A 411 11.13 -48.56 13.63
C ASP A 411 12.23 -49.45 14.20
N GLY A 412 12.30 -50.73 13.79
CA GLY A 412 13.31 -51.69 14.24
C GLY A 412 13.09 -52.21 15.66
N VAL A 413 12.00 -51.85 16.33
CA VAL A 413 11.73 -52.27 17.71
C VAL A 413 11.01 -53.62 17.72
N LEU A 414 11.59 -54.58 18.46
CA LEU A 414 11.00 -55.90 18.67
C LEU A 414 9.88 -55.84 19.71
N ARG A 415 8.70 -56.35 19.36
CA ARG A 415 7.49 -56.33 20.20
C ARG A 415 6.96 -57.74 20.40
N ASN A 416 6.48 -58.02 21.61
CA ASN A 416 5.71 -59.22 21.91
C ASN A 416 4.23 -58.93 21.63
N LEU A 417 3.59 -59.79 20.84
CA LEU A 417 2.19 -59.65 20.48
C LEU A 417 1.30 -60.52 21.37
N ASN A 418 -0.01 -60.32 21.27
CA ASN A 418 -1.02 -61.15 21.91
C ASN A 418 -1.03 -62.59 21.38
N ASN A 419 -1.42 -63.53 22.25
CA ASN A 419 -1.62 -64.92 21.87
C ASN A 419 -2.93 -65.09 21.10
N ILE A 420 -2.98 -66.07 20.19
CA ILE A 420 -4.19 -66.44 19.44
C ILE A 420 -4.57 -67.88 19.78
N THR A 421 -5.76 -68.11 20.34
CA THR A 421 -6.26 -69.46 20.57
C THR A 421 -7.21 -69.90 19.46
N ILE A 422 -6.85 -70.93 18.70
CA ILE A 422 -7.72 -71.48 17.64
C ILE A 422 -8.33 -72.79 18.12
N THR A 423 -9.66 -72.85 18.17
CA THR A 423 -10.42 -74.08 18.44
C THR A 423 -10.77 -74.77 17.12
N VAL A 424 -10.52 -76.06 17.02
CA VAL A 424 -10.89 -76.85 15.85
C VAL A 424 -12.39 -77.13 15.89
N ARG A 425 -13.13 -76.76 14.84
CA ARG A 425 -14.56 -77.04 14.70
C ARG A 425 -14.85 -78.05 13.60
#